data_AF-A0A699WD93-F1
#
_entry.id   AF-A0A699WD93-F1
#
_cell.length_a   1.000
_cell.length_b   1.000
_cell.length_c   1.000
_cell.angle_alpha   90.00
_cell.angle_beta   90.00
_cell.angle_gamma   90.00
#
_symmetry.space_group_name_H-M   'P 1'
#
loop_
_entity.id
_entity.type
_entity.pdbx_description
1 polymer ?
#
loop_
_entity_poly.entity_id
_entity_poly.type
_entity_poly.pdbx_seq_one_letter_code
_entity_poly.pdbx_strand_id
1 'polypeptide(L)'
;YQLDERLQGEEQQGLNDDEKAKLFMQLLQKKRKFFVVKRAEEKRNKPPTQAQQRKIMYTYLKNMEEKNLTDLKNKCFDYIQKMFDRAFKRINTFVDYRTELVEESSKKVKEEVTEGSS
;
A
#
# COMPACT_ATOMS: atom_id res chain seq x y z
N TYR A 1 45.01 31.20 -5.92
CA TYR A 1 45.15 30.82 -4.50
C TYR A 1 44.57 31.87 -3.55
N GLN A 2 44.93 33.17 -3.60
CA GLN A 2 44.41 34.17 -2.64
C GLN A 2 42.92 34.56 -2.83
N LEU A 3 42.35 34.37 -4.03
CA LEU A 3 40.96 34.74 -4.31
C LEU A 3 39.95 33.69 -3.82
N ASP A 4 40.32 32.41 -3.87
CA ASP A 4 39.45 31.32 -3.40
C ASP A 4 39.33 31.29 -1.86
N GLU A 5 40.41 31.62 -1.14
CA GLU A 5 40.38 31.74 0.33
C GLU A 5 39.51 32.90 0.82
N ARG A 6 39.45 34.02 0.07
CA ARG A 6 38.56 35.15 0.41
C ARG A 6 37.10 34.82 0.15
N LEU A 7 36.79 34.12 -0.94
CA LEU A 7 35.41 33.71 -1.23
C LEU A 7 34.90 32.70 -0.18
N GLN A 8 35.77 31.78 0.27
CA GLN A 8 35.45 30.80 1.31
C GLN A 8 35.34 31.42 2.72
N GLY A 9 36.09 32.49 2.99
CA GLY A 9 35.99 33.30 4.22
C GLY A 9 34.79 34.26 4.23
N GLU A 10 34.42 34.83 3.08
CA GLU A 10 33.25 35.69 2.89
C GLU A 10 31.93 34.87 2.94
N GLU A 11 31.93 33.60 2.53
CA GLU A 11 30.78 32.69 2.77
C GLU A 11 30.63 32.29 4.26
N GLN A 12 31.71 32.38 5.05
CA GLN A 12 31.68 32.19 6.50
C GLN A 12 31.33 33.47 7.28
N GLN A 13 31.18 34.61 6.59
CA GLN A 13 30.63 35.85 7.11
C GLN A 13 29.09 35.75 7.09
N GLY A 14 28.39 35.40 8.16
CA GLY A 14 28.75 35.26 9.55
C GLY A 14 27.45 35.33 10.31
N LEU A 15 26.59 34.32 10.14
CA LEU A 15 25.48 34.12 11.08
C LEU A 15 26.11 34.16 12.48
N ASN A 16 25.60 35.05 13.34
CA ASN A 16 26.03 35.10 14.74
C ASN A 16 25.91 33.67 15.33
N ASP A 17 26.74 33.33 16.30
CA ASP A 17 26.69 32.02 16.96
C ASP A 17 25.27 31.69 17.46
N ASP A 18 24.49 32.70 17.86
CA ASP A 18 23.06 32.55 18.18
C ASP A 18 22.20 32.17 16.98
N GLU A 19 22.44 32.76 15.81
CA GLU A 19 21.70 32.46 14.59
C GLU A 19 22.05 31.07 14.05
N LYS A 20 23.34 30.70 14.13
CA LYS A 20 23.82 29.33 13.84
C LYS A 20 23.18 28.31 14.79
N ALA A 21 23.14 28.60 16.09
CA ALA A 21 22.49 27.76 17.08
C ALA A 21 20.98 27.60 16.81
N LYS A 22 20.30 28.69 16.42
CA LYS A 22 18.88 28.68 16.05
C LYS A 22 18.62 27.83 14.81
N LEU A 23 19.41 27.98 13.76
CA LEU A 23 19.34 27.16 12.54
C LEU A 23 19.61 25.69 12.85
N PHE A 24 20.60 25.39 13.69
CA PHE A 24 20.89 24.02 14.12
C PHE A 24 19.74 23.40 14.92
N MET A 25 19.14 24.16 15.85
CA MET A 25 17.93 23.74 16.57
C MET A 25 16.77 23.46 15.62
N GLN A 26 16.52 24.34 14.65
CA GLN A 26 15.47 24.12 13.65
C GLN A 26 15.72 22.86 12.81
N LEU A 27 16.98 22.63 12.41
CA LEU A 27 17.39 21.43 11.70
C LEU A 27 17.16 20.16 12.53
N LEU A 28 17.55 20.18 13.82
CA LEU A 28 17.32 19.07 14.75
C LEU A 28 15.82 18.79 14.95
N GLN A 29 15.01 19.84 15.09
CA GLN A 29 13.57 19.71 15.23
C GLN A 29 12.94 19.09 13.99
N LYS A 30 13.33 19.53 12.79
CA LYS A 30 12.91 18.94 11.51
C LYS A 30 13.33 17.48 11.40
N LYS A 31 14.58 17.13 11.74
CA LYS A 31 15.07 15.74 11.76
C LYS A 31 14.26 14.86 12.73
N ARG A 32 13.99 15.33 13.95
CA ARG A 32 13.14 14.59 14.92
C ARG A 32 11.76 14.28 14.34
N LYS A 33 11.09 15.28 13.75
CA LYS A 33 9.78 15.10 13.11
C LYS A 33 9.84 14.09 11.96
N PHE A 34 10.86 14.19 11.10
CA PHE A 34 11.07 13.25 10.00
C PHE A 34 11.23 11.80 10.49
N PHE A 35 12.05 11.56 11.52
CA PHE A 35 12.23 10.21 12.06
C PHE A 35 10.98 9.67 12.76
N VAL A 36 10.16 10.54 13.38
CA VAL A 36 8.85 10.14 13.93
C VAL A 36 7.92 9.66 12.82
N VAL A 37 7.81 10.42 11.73
CA VAL A 37 6.99 10.06 10.57
C VAL A 37 7.51 8.76 9.94
N LYS A 38 8.82 8.65 9.70
CA LYS A 38 9.45 7.47 9.11
C LYS A 38 9.19 6.21 9.93
N ARG A 39 9.32 6.26 11.26
CA ARG A 39 8.99 5.11 12.14
C ARG A 39 7.51 4.76 12.10
N ALA A 40 6.62 5.74 12.01
CA ALA A 40 5.18 5.49 11.92
C ALA A 40 4.83 4.81 10.59
N GLU A 41 5.41 5.27 9.49
CA GLU A 41 5.29 4.67 8.17
C GLU A 41 5.87 3.26 8.12
N GLU A 42 7.09 3.07 8.65
CA GLU A 42 7.73 1.76 8.77
C GLU A 42 6.87 0.78 9.58
N LYS A 43 6.24 1.21 10.67
CA LYS A 43 5.30 0.38 11.44
C LYS A 43 4.05 0.00 10.65
N ARG A 44 3.55 0.87 9.78
CA ARG A 44 2.36 0.63 8.94
C ARG A 44 2.67 -0.29 7.76
N ASN A 45 3.85 -0.18 7.18
CA ASN A 45 4.29 -0.95 6.02
C ASN A 45 4.90 -2.32 6.40
N LYS A 46 4.83 -2.72 7.67
CA LYS A 46 5.27 -4.04 8.09
C LYS A 46 4.40 -5.10 7.41
N PRO A 47 5.00 -6.05 6.67
CA PRO A 47 4.24 -7.15 6.12
C PRO A 47 3.59 -7.93 7.26
N PRO A 48 2.35 -8.41 7.07
CA PRO A 48 1.68 -9.20 8.09
C PRO A 48 2.50 -10.45 8.39
N THR A 49 2.61 -10.76 9.68
CA THR A 49 3.23 -12.01 10.15
C THR A 49 2.44 -13.22 9.64
N GLN A 50 3.09 -14.39 9.57
CA GLN A 50 2.43 -15.64 9.16
C GLN A 50 1.19 -15.96 10.00
N ALA A 51 1.20 -15.64 11.30
CA ALA A 51 0.04 -15.79 12.17
C ALA A 51 -1.11 -14.83 11.83
N GLN A 52 -0.81 -13.59 11.47
CA GLN A 52 -1.79 -12.61 11.01
C GLN A 52 -2.39 -13.03 9.66
N GLN A 53 -1.55 -13.43 8.71
CA GLN A 53 -2.00 -13.97 7.42
C GLN A 53 -2.92 -15.18 7.63
N ARG A 54 -2.52 -16.13 8.48
CA ARG A 54 -3.34 -17.30 8.83
C ARG A 54 -4.70 -16.88 9.40
N LYS A 55 -4.75 -15.87 10.28
CA LYS A 55 -6.00 -15.34 10.84
C LYS A 55 -6.91 -14.72 9.77
N ILE A 56 -6.34 -14.00 8.82
CA ILE A 56 -7.07 -13.39 7.69
C ILE A 56 -7.66 -14.49 6.81
N MET A 57 -6.81 -15.43 6.37
CA MET A 57 -7.22 -16.55 5.51
C MET A 57 -8.28 -17.42 6.19
N TYR A 58 -8.12 -17.64 7.50
CA TYR A 58 -9.08 -18.36 8.32
C TYR A 58 -10.45 -17.67 8.33
N THR A 59 -10.48 -16.37 8.60
CA THR A 59 -11.73 -15.58 8.60
C THR A 59 -12.42 -15.64 7.24
N TYR A 60 -11.64 -15.52 6.17
CA TYR A 60 -12.16 -15.61 4.80
C TYR A 60 -12.75 -16.99 4.49
N LEU A 61 -12.01 -18.07 4.75
CA LEU A 61 -12.47 -19.45 4.50
C LEU A 61 -13.71 -19.81 5.32
N LYS A 62 -13.83 -19.29 6.55
CA LYS A 62 -15.03 -19.45 7.38
C LYS A 62 -16.28 -18.88 6.70
N ASN A 63 -16.13 -17.72 6.06
CA ASN A 63 -17.25 -17.03 5.40
C ASN A 63 -17.55 -17.60 4.01
N MET A 64 -16.53 -18.07 3.29
CA MET A 64 -16.66 -18.50 1.90
C MET A 64 -16.94 -20.00 1.71
N GLU A 65 -16.42 -20.85 2.59
CA GLU A 65 -16.58 -22.32 2.47
C GLU A 65 -17.35 -22.93 3.66
N GLU A 66 -17.89 -22.11 4.56
CA GLU A 66 -18.59 -22.55 5.79
C GLU A 66 -17.79 -23.56 6.62
N LYS A 67 -16.46 -23.54 6.51
CA LYS A 67 -15.61 -24.52 7.18
C LYS A 67 -15.50 -24.24 8.67
N ASN A 68 -15.61 -25.32 9.46
CA ASN A 68 -15.51 -25.26 10.90
C ASN A 68 -14.08 -24.96 11.36
N LEU A 69 -14.00 -24.23 12.48
CA LEU A 69 -12.72 -23.81 13.08
C LEU A 69 -11.83 -24.97 13.46
N THR A 70 -12.45 -26.05 13.91
CA THR A 70 -11.82 -27.31 14.28
C THR A 70 -11.04 -27.93 13.12
N ASP A 71 -11.56 -27.83 11.90
CA ASP A 71 -10.99 -28.52 10.73
C ASP A 71 -9.72 -27.84 10.22
N LEU A 72 -9.62 -26.53 10.44
CA LEU A 72 -8.53 -25.67 10.00
C LEU A 72 -7.47 -25.43 11.10
N LYS A 73 -7.85 -25.48 12.39
CA LYS A 73 -6.97 -25.13 13.53
C LYS A 73 -5.71 -26.00 13.60
N ASN A 74 -5.82 -27.28 13.23
CA ASN A 74 -4.72 -28.25 13.26
C ASN A 74 -3.98 -28.41 11.92
N LYS A 75 -4.31 -27.60 10.90
CA LYS A 75 -3.68 -27.67 9.58
C LYS A 75 -2.49 -26.72 9.48
N CYS A 76 -1.47 -27.13 8.73
CA CYS A 76 -0.31 -26.30 8.43
C CYS A 76 -0.71 -25.08 7.57
N PHE A 77 0.16 -24.08 7.55
CA PHE A 77 -0.07 -22.84 6.79
C PHE A 77 -0.25 -23.10 5.30
N ASP A 78 0.61 -23.92 4.69
CA ASP A 78 0.56 -24.22 3.25
C ASP A 78 -0.76 -24.87 2.82
N TYR A 79 -1.33 -25.72 3.67
CA TYR A 79 -2.64 -26.31 3.43
C TYR A 79 -3.75 -25.25 3.44
N ILE A 80 -3.72 -24.36 4.42
CA ILE A 80 -4.65 -23.23 4.52
C ILE A 80 -4.49 -22.29 3.32
N GLN A 81 -3.27 -22.09 2.84
CA GLN A 81 -2.96 -21.29 1.66
C GLN A 81 -3.54 -21.87 0.38
N LYS A 82 -3.32 -23.15 0.11
CA LYS A 82 -3.93 -23.83 -1.04
C LYS A 82 -5.45 -23.73 -1.04
N MET A 83 -6.07 -23.87 0.13
CA MET A 83 -7.52 -23.74 0.29
C MET A 83 -7.99 -22.31 0.00
N PHE A 84 -7.30 -21.32 0.58
CA PHE A 84 -7.58 -19.91 0.36
C PHE A 84 -7.47 -19.55 -1.12
N ASP A 85 -6.40 -19.94 -1.80
CA ASP A 85 -6.18 -19.63 -3.22
C ASP A 85 -7.27 -20.25 -4.11
N ARG A 86 -7.72 -21.46 -3.78
CA ARG A 86 -8.84 -22.12 -4.48
C ARG A 86 -10.14 -21.34 -4.30
N ALA A 87 -10.47 -20.96 -3.07
CA ALA A 87 -11.68 -20.18 -2.78
C ALA A 87 -11.62 -18.79 -3.43
N PHE A 88 -10.46 -18.14 -3.38
CA PHE A 88 -10.23 -16.84 -3.99
C PHE A 88 -10.35 -16.86 -5.51
N LYS A 89 -9.79 -17.88 -6.17
CA LYS A 89 -9.96 -18.08 -7.62
C LYS A 89 -11.42 -18.28 -8.02
N ARG A 90 -12.23 -18.97 -7.21
CA ARG A 90 -13.67 -19.15 -7.48
C ARG A 90 -14.40 -17.80 -7.50
N ILE A 91 -14.11 -16.91 -6.54
CA ILE A 91 -14.70 -15.55 -6.54
C ILE A 91 -14.27 -14.78 -7.79
N ASN A 92 -12.98 -14.79 -8.14
CA ASN A 92 -12.52 -14.01 -9.30
C ASN A 92 -13.03 -14.55 -10.64
N THR A 93 -13.44 -15.82 -10.69
CA THR A 93 -14.09 -16.42 -11.86
C THR A 93 -15.59 -16.12 -11.90
N PHE A 94 -16.17 -15.63 -10.80
CA PHE A 94 -17.55 -15.20 -10.76
C PHE A 94 -17.66 -13.87 -11.52
N VAL A 95 -18.06 -13.95 -12.79
CA VAL A 95 -18.43 -12.78 -13.58
C VAL A 95 -19.73 -12.25 -12.96
N ASP A 96 -19.67 -11.04 -12.41
CA ASP A 96 -20.86 -10.38 -11.89
C ASP A 96 -21.80 -10.10 -13.06
N TYR A 97 -23.07 -10.51 -12.95
CA TYR A 97 -24.12 -10.25 -13.94
C TYR A 97 -24.19 -8.75 -14.32
N ARG A 98 -23.77 -7.85 -13.42
CA ARG A 98 -23.64 -6.41 -13.72
C ARG A 98 -22.58 -6.11 -14.78
N THR A 99 -21.45 -6.82 -14.78
CA THR A 99 -20.41 -6.67 -15.79
C THR A 99 -20.85 -7.20 -17.14
N GLU A 100 -21.60 -8.30 -17.19
CA GLU A 100 -22.22 -8.81 -18.43
C GLU A 100 -23.25 -7.82 -18.98
N LEU A 101 -24.12 -7.25 -18.13
CA LEU A 101 -25.15 -6.31 -18.54
C LEU A 101 -24.58 -4.99 -19.10
N VAL A 102 -23.45 -4.52 -18.57
CA VAL A 102 -22.75 -3.31 -19.06
C VAL A 102 -22.05 -3.59 -20.40
N GLU A 103 -21.42 -4.76 -20.56
CA GLU A 103 -20.83 -5.20 -21.83
C GLU A 103 -21.90 -5.38 -22.91
N GLU A 104 -23.02 -6.03 -22.58
CA GLU A 104 -24.12 -6.28 -23.50
C GLU A 104 -24.83 -4.98 -23.92
N SER A 105 -25.12 -4.07 -22.98
CA SER A 105 -25.69 -2.75 -23.31
C SER A 105 -24.74 -1.91 -24.16
N SER A 106 -23.43 -1.98 -23.91
CA SER A 106 -22.42 -1.27 -24.72
C SER A 106 -22.33 -1.81 -26.15
N LYS A 107 -22.47 -3.14 -26.34
CA LYS A 107 -22.55 -3.75 -27.68
C LYS A 107 -23.81 -3.29 -28.42
N LYS A 108 -24.96 -3.29 -27.74
CA LYS A 108 -26.24 -2.88 -28.32
C LYS A 108 -26.26 -1.42 -28.76
N VAL A 109 -25.68 -0.53 -27.95
CA VAL A 109 -25.52 0.90 -28.31
C VAL A 109 -24.63 1.07 -29.54
N LYS A 110 -23.59 0.24 -29.69
CA LYS A 110 -22.68 0.31 -30.84
C LYS A 110 -23.36 -0.16 -32.14
N GLU A 111 -24.24 -1.15 -32.09
CA GLU A 111 -25.04 -1.61 -33.23
C GLU A 111 -26.07 -0.55 -33.69
N GLU A 112 -26.83 0.05 -32.75
CA GLU A 112 -27.81 1.10 -33.09
C GLU A 112 -27.17 2.31 -33.79
N VAL A 113 -25.97 2.72 -33.37
CA VAL A 113 -25.26 3.87 -33.98
C VAL A 113 -24.80 3.58 -35.42
N THR A 114 -24.49 2.32 -35.74
CA THR A 114 -24.10 1.92 -37.10
C THR A 114 -25.28 1.71 -38.04
N GLU A 115 -26.44 1.26 -37.52
CA GLU A 115 -27.64 1.01 -38.32
C GLU A 115 -28.41 2.31 -38.62
N GLY A 116 -28.39 3.30 -37.73
CA GLY A 116 -29.05 4.60 -37.94
C GLY A 116 -28.31 5.59 -38.85
N SER A 117 -27.14 5.23 -39.39
CA SER A 117 -26.32 6.09 -40.26
C SER A 117 -26.35 5.69 -41.75
N SER A 118 -27.23 4.78 -42.16
CA SER A 118 -27.52 4.41 -43.57
C SER A 118 -28.84 5.01 -44.05
#